data_AF-A0A1J8PCK2-F1
#
_entry.id   AF-A0A1J8PCK2-F1
#
_cell.length_a   1.000
_cell.length_b   1.000
_cell.length_c   1.000
_cell.angle_alpha   90.00
_cell.angle_beta   90.00
_cell.angle_gamma   90.00
#
_symmetry.space_group_name_H-M   'P 1'
#
loop_
_entity.id
_entity.type
_entity.pdbx_description
1 polymer ?
#
loop_
_entity_poly.entity_id
_entity_poly.type
_entity_poly.pdbx_seq_one_letter_code
_entity_poly.pdbx_strand_id
1 'polypeptide(L)'
;MPALSNPLLQKWFNAFMRLSHRALTPWVQHASDIRLPLRGECRAGQVYLVGAGSGDAELLTLKAARLLMQADAVVYDRLVGDDVLALIPSGSERYYVGKARGHHSVPQAEIGELMVKLAREGKSVVRLKGGDPAVFARMGEELDVLAAAEIPAAIVPGITAASAAAACMGIPLTDRGHAQQLRFVTAQLCREDGTPDWSSLARKDETLVFYMGLSKVSAICHGLRQAGLPDEWPIMLVANASQREQQSLVGSLADMPERLAATPLPSPCLIVVGSVVQRVATTPASLATNFSSAQQTTP
;
A
#
# COMPACT_ATOMS: atom_id res chain seq x y z
N MET A 1 20.71 -28.35 63.44
CA MET A 1 20.53 -28.59 61.99
C MET A 1 19.36 -27.73 61.52
N PRO A 2 19.60 -26.65 60.77
CA PRO A 2 18.57 -25.65 60.49
C PRO A 2 17.82 -25.95 59.19
N ALA A 3 16.53 -25.68 59.17
CA ALA A 3 15.79 -25.36 57.96
C ALA A 3 15.19 -23.96 58.18
N LEU A 4 15.95 -22.93 57.80
CA LEU A 4 15.48 -21.55 57.76
C LEU A 4 14.59 -21.40 56.53
N SER A 5 13.28 -21.56 56.70
CA SER A 5 12.29 -21.18 55.70
C SER A 5 12.19 -19.67 55.64
N ASN A 6 12.77 -19.06 54.60
CA ASN A 6 12.72 -17.62 54.39
C ASN A 6 11.35 -17.24 53.78
N PRO A 7 10.46 -16.55 54.52
CA PRO A 7 9.10 -16.25 54.08
C PRO A 7 9.03 -15.31 52.87
N LEU A 8 10.12 -14.57 52.59
CA LEU A 8 10.23 -13.74 51.38
C LEU A 8 10.43 -14.61 50.13
N LEU A 9 11.26 -15.64 50.21
CA LEU A 9 11.45 -16.60 49.10
C LEU A 9 10.16 -17.33 48.75
N GLN A 10 9.34 -17.66 49.75
CA GLN A 10 8.04 -18.29 49.51
C GLN A 10 7.00 -17.34 48.90
N LYS A 11 7.03 -16.05 49.26
CA LYS A 11 6.21 -15.00 48.61
C LYS A 11 6.63 -14.77 47.16
N TRP A 12 7.93 -14.71 46.89
CA TRP A 12 8.45 -14.58 45.52
C TRP A 12 8.16 -15.81 44.67
N PHE A 13 8.29 -17.02 45.23
CA PHE A 13 7.92 -18.25 44.54
C PHE A 13 6.41 -18.30 44.23
N ASN A 14 5.55 -17.93 45.18
CA ASN A 14 4.11 -17.87 44.96
C ASN A 14 3.69 -16.74 43.99
N ALA A 15 4.41 -15.61 43.97
CA ALA A 15 4.20 -14.54 42.99
C ALA A 15 4.64 -14.96 41.59
N PHE A 16 5.78 -15.64 41.47
CA PHE A 16 6.30 -16.20 40.22
C PHE A 16 5.37 -17.29 39.66
N MET A 17 4.83 -18.16 40.52
CA MET A 17 3.83 -19.17 40.14
C MET A 17 2.46 -18.56 39.79
N ARG A 18 2.08 -17.43 40.39
CA ARG A 18 0.87 -16.68 39.98
C ARG A 18 1.05 -15.93 38.66
N LEU A 19 2.27 -15.49 38.34
CA LEU A 19 2.63 -14.91 37.04
C LEU A 19 2.67 -15.95 35.93
N SER A 20 3.15 -17.17 36.20
CA SER A 20 3.17 -18.26 35.21
C SER A 20 1.80 -18.83 34.88
N HIS A 21 0.85 -18.82 35.83
CA HIS A 21 -0.53 -19.29 35.59
C HIS A 21 -1.51 -18.23 35.07
N ARG A 22 -1.20 -16.92 35.17
CA ARG A 22 -2.07 -15.84 34.64
C ARG A 22 -1.70 -15.37 33.23
N ALA A 23 -0.56 -15.79 32.68
CA ALA A 23 -0.04 -15.24 31.42
C ALA A 23 -0.22 -16.14 30.18
N LEU A 24 -0.63 -17.41 30.33
CA LEU A 24 -0.65 -18.36 29.19
C LEU A 24 -2.05 -18.85 28.78
N THR A 25 -3.07 -18.68 29.62
CA THR A 25 -4.39 -19.29 29.38
C THR A 25 -5.33 -18.51 28.44
N PRO A 26 -5.38 -17.17 28.44
CA PRO A 26 -6.29 -16.43 27.56
C PRO A 26 -5.86 -16.47 26.08
N TRP A 27 -4.56 -16.44 25.81
CA TRP A 27 -4.01 -16.41 24.45
C TRP A 27 -4.19 -17.75 23.72
N VAL A 28 -4.03 -18.87 24.42
CA VAL A 28 -4.19 -20.21 23.85
C VAL A 28 -5.64 -20.50 23.50
N GLN A 29 -6.60 -20.07 24.33
CA GLN A 29 -8.03 -20.21 24.04
C GLN A 29 -8.47 -19.35 22.85
N HIS A 30 -7.98 -18.12 22.75
CA HIS A 30 -8.31 -17.23 21.64
C HIS A 30 -7.71 -17.71 20.31
N ALA A 31 -6.49 -18.27 20.32
CA ALA A 31 -5.85 -18.82 19.13
C ALA A 31 -6.58 -20.05 18.55
N SER A 32 -7.20 -20.89 19.39
CA SER A 32 -8.02 -22.02 18.94
C SER A 32 -9.33 -21.62 18.23
N ASP A 33 -9.80 -20.40 18.45
CA ASP A 33 -11.03 -19.87 17.84
C ASP A 33 -10.78 -19.10 16.53
N ILE A 34 -9.54 -18.67 16.27
CA ILE A 34 -9.16 -18.04 14.99
C ILE A 34 -9.09 -19.13 13.91
N ARG A 35 -10.23 -19.43 13.31
CA ARG A 35 -10.29 -20.15 12.03
C ARG A 35 -10.13 -19.13 10.92
N LEU A 36 -8.94 -19.03 10.35
CA LEU A 36 -8.75 -18.34 9.08
C LEU A 36 -9.55 -19.12 8.02
N PRO A 37 -10.67 -18.60 7.50
CA PRO A 37 -11.43 -19.35 6.53
C PRO A 37 -10.54 -19.56 5.30
N LEU A 38 -10.44 -20.79 4.80
CA LEU A 38 -9.68 -21.10 3.58
C LEU A 38 -10.45 -20.66 2.32
N ARG A 39 -11.71 -20.26 2.48
CA ARG A 39 -12.57 -19.74 1.41
C ARG A 39 -13.04 -18.32 1.74
N GLY A 40 -13.21 -17.49 0.72
CA GLY A 40 -13.90 -16.21 0.84
C GLY A 40 -15.38 -16.41 1.13
N GLU A 41 -16.01 -15.45 1.79
CA GLU A 41 -17.47 -15.37 1.86
C GLU A 41 -17.94 -14.42 0.75
N CYS A 42 -17.67 -14.75 -0.52
CA CYS A 42 -18.25 -14.03 -1.64
C CYS A 42 -19.76 -14.26 -1.63
N ARG A 43 -20.54 -13.21 -1.41
CA ARG A 43 -22.00 -13.26 -1.37
C ARG A 43 -22.54 -12.77 -2.70
N ALA A 44 -23.54 -13.49 -3.21
CA ALA A 44 -24.29 -13.09 -4.39
C ALA A 44 -24.88 -11.68 -4.20
N GLY A 45 -24.76 -10.84 -5.23
CA GLY A 45 -25.25 -9.46 -5.22
C GLY A 45 -24.48 -8.48 -4.33
N GLN A 46 -23.28 -8.84 -3.90
CA GLN A 46 -22.41 -7.98 -3.09
C GLN A 46 -21.18 -7.51 -3.87
N VAL A 47 -20.79 -6.26 -3.63
CA VAL A 47 -19.55 -5.67 -4.19
C VAL A 47 -18.46 -5.60 -3.11
N TYR A 48 -17.24 -5.94 -3.48
CA TYR A 48 -16.06 -5.87 -2.63
C TYR A 48 -15.05 -4.90 -3.24
N LEU A 49 -14.76 -3.79 -2.57
CA LEU A 49 -13.69 -2.87 -2.95
C LEU A 49 -12.40 -3.39 -2.33
N VAL A 50 -11.54 -3.98 -3.15
CA VAL A 50 -10.37 -4.75 -2.69
C VAL A 50 -9.08 -4.07 -3.11
N GLY A 51 -8.21 -3.80 -2.14
CA GLY A 51 -6.84 -3.36 -2.39
C GLY A 51 -5.97 -4.51 -2.90
N ALA A 52 -5.41 -4.32 -4.09
CA ALA A 52 -4.51 -5.27 -4.74
C ALA A 52 -3.06 -5.20 -4.22
N GLY A 53 -2.72 -4.19 -3.43
CA GLY A 53 -1.32 -3.89 -3.12
C GLY A 53 -0.61 -3.19 -4.29
N SER A 54 0.70 -3.00 -4.17
CA SER A 54 1.52 -2.22 -5.10
C SER A 54 2.01 -2.97 -6.35
N GLY A 55 1.62 -4.24 -6.51
CA GLY A 55 1.88 -5.04 -7.71
C GLY A 55 2.32 -6.47 -7.39
N ASP A 56 3.16 -6.65 -6.37
CA ASP A 56 3.56 -7.98 -5.89
C ASP A 56 2.36 -8.74 -5.31
N ALA A 57 2.11 -9.94 -5.83
CA ALA A 57 1.03 -10.81 -5.38
C ALA A 57 1.19 -11.25 -3.91
N GLU A 58 2.40 -11.34 -3.39
CA GLU A 58 2.65 -11.69 -1.98
C GLU A 58 2.25 -10.57 -1.00
N LEU A 59 2.04 -9.35 -1.51
CA LEU A 59 1.54 -8.23 -0.71
C LEU A 59 0.01 -8.17 -0.67
N LEU A 60 -0.69 -9.12 -1.29
CA LEU A 60 -2.13 -9.27 -1.09
C LEU A 60 -2.44 -9.65 0.35
N THR A 61 -3.49 -9.04 0.90
CA THR A 61 -4.03 -9.52 2.18
C THR A 61 -4.68 -10.90 1.97
N LEU A 62 -4.68 -11.73 3.01
CA LEU A 62 -5.36 -13.05 2.97
C LEU A 62 -6.84 -12.91 2.58
N LYS A 63 -7.51 -11.83 3.01
CA LYS A 63 -8.90 -11.57 2.64
C LYS A 63 -9.03 -11.20 1.15
N ALA A 64 -8.12 -10.39 0.62
CA ALA A 64 -8.11 -10.02 -0.80
C ALA A 64 -7.92 -11.26 -1.70
N ALA A 65 -6.90 -12.08 -1.41
CA ALA A 65 -6.62 -13.30 -2.18
C ALA A 65 -7.83 -14.26 -2.19
N ARG A 66 -8.46 -14.50 -1.03
CA ARG A 66 -9.64 -15.37 -0.94
C ARG A 66 -10.84 -14.89 -1.74
N LEU A 67 -11.12 -13.57 -1.71
CA LEU A 67 -12.24 -13.00 -2.48
C LEU A 67 -11.93 -13.05 -3.98
N LEU A 68 -10.69 -12.72 -4.37
CA LEU A 68 -10.26 -12.72 -5.77
C LEU A 68 -10.38 -14.11 -6.41
N MET A 69 -10.06 -15.16 -5.66
CA MET A 69 -10.17 -16.55 -6.12
C MET A 69 -11.61 -17.07 -6.23
N GLN A 70 -12.61 -16.32 -5.80
CA GLN A 70 -14.00 -16.81 -5.66
C GLN A 70 -15.06 -15.90 -6.25
N ALA A 71 -14.70 -14.67 -6.62
CA ALA A 71 -15.63 -13.73 -7.22
C ALA A 71 -16.10 -14.23 -8.59
N ASP A 72 -17.39 -14.02 -8.86
CA ASP A 72 -17.98 -14.31 -10.18
C ASP A 72 -17.49 -13.30 -11.22
N ALA A 73 -17.33 -12.03 -10.81
CA ALA A 73 -16.84 -10.95 -11.66
C ALA A 73 -15.76 -10.10 -10.98
N VAL A 74 -14.71 -9.78 -11.72
CA VAL A 74 -13.60 -8.93 -11.28
C VAL A 74 -13.49 -7.70 -12.17
N VAL A 75 -13.72 -6.52 -11.59
CA VAL A 75 -13.58 -5.20 -12.23
C VAL A 75 -12.27 -4.56 -11.78
N TYR A 76 -11.31 -4.41 -12.69
CA TYR A 76 -9.95 -3.98 -12.34
C TYR A 76 -9.42 -2.85 -13.23
N ASP A 77 -8.52 -2.05 -12.67
CA ASP A 77 -7.87 -0.95 -13.38
C ASP A 77 -6.41 -1.25 -13.72
N ARG A 78 -5.75 -0.30 -14.39
CA ARG A 78 -4.39 -0.41 -14.90
C ARG A 78 -3.32 -0.57 -13.81
N LEU A 79 -3.60 -0.18 -12.56
CA LEU A 79 -2.58 -0.19 -11.50
C LEU A 79 -2.46 -1.54 -10.80
N VAL A 80 -3.30 -2.51 -11.14
CA VAL A 80 -3.18 -3.89 -10.67
C VAL A 80 -2.07 -4.59 -11.44
N GLY A 81 -1.10 -5.17 -10.73
CA GLY A 81 0.04 -5.87 -11.34
C GLY A 81 -0.37 -7.20 -12.00
N ASP A 82 0.39 -7.61 -13.01
CA ASP A 82 0.12 -8.83 -13.79
C ASP A 82 0.14 -10.10 -12.93
N ASP A 83 1.04 -10.17 -11.94
CA ASP A 83 1.13 -11.29 -10.99
C ASP A 83 -0.18 -11.46 -10.19
N VAL A 84 -0.83 -10.36 -9.80
CA VAL A 84 -2.14 -10.39 -9.12
C VAL A 84 -3.25 -10.81 -10.09
N LEU A 85 -3.23 -10.29 -11.31
CA LEU A 85 -4.23 -10.65 -12.33
C LEU A 85 -4.14 -12.13 -12.73
N ALA A 86 -2.94 -12.72 -12.68
CA ALA A 86 -2.72 -14.14 -12.93
C ALA A 86 -3.38 -15.06 -11.89
N LEU A 87 -3.66 -14.55 -10.67
CA LEU A 87 -4.36 -15.30 -9.63
C LEU A 87 -5.88 -15.42 -9.88
N ILE A 88 -6.44 -14.61 -10.77
CA ILE A 88 -7.86 -14.65 -11.09
C ILE A 88 -8.17 -15.99 -11.77
N PRO A 89 -9.15 -16.78 -11.29
CA PRO A 89 -9.56 -18.02 -11.95
C PRO A 89 -10.01 -17.79 -13.40
N SER A 90 -9.90 -18.80 -14.25
CA SER A 90 -10.39 -18.73 -15.65
C SER A 90 -11.91 -18.65 -15.76
N GLY A 91 -12.64 -19.14 -14.74
CA GLY A 91 -14.10 -19.10 -14.68
C GLY A 91 -14.68 -17.76 -14.23
N SER A 92 -13.87 -16.83 -13.72
CA SER A 92 -14.32 -15.49 -13.30
C SER A 92 -14.39 -14.55 -14.50
N GLU A 93 -15.49 -13.80 -14.62
CA GLU A 93 -15.61 -12.73 -15.61
C GLU A 93 -14.63 -11.59 -15.29
N ARG A 94 -14.00 -11.01 -16.30
CA ARG A 94 -12.96 -9.98 -16.13
C ARG A 94 -13.33 -8.73 -16.90
N TYR A 95 -13.38 -7.61 -16.19
CA TYR A 95 -13.74 -6.31 -16.72
C TYR A 95 -12.61 -5.30 -16.48
N TYR A 96 -11.86 -5.00 -17.54
CA TYR A 96 -10.83 -3.97 -17.50
C TYR A 96 -11.45 -2.58 -17.68
N VAL A 97 -11.23 -1.69 -16.70
CA VAL A 97 -11.78 -0.31 -16.69
C VAL A 97 -10.69 0.77 -16.70
N GLY A 98 -9.43 0.40 -16.96
CA GLY A 98 -8.30 1.33 -16.96
C GLY A 98 -8.19 2.17 -18.25
N LYS A 99 -7.48 3.30 -18.16
CA LYS A 99 -7.12 4.15 -19.31
C LYS A 99 -6.09 3.42 -20.19
N ALA A 100 -6.50 2.86 -21.33
CA ALA A 100 -5.56 2.51 -22.39
C ALA A 100 -5.07 3.80 -23.09
N ARG A 101 -3.77 3.88 -23.42
CA ARG A 101 -3.24 4.99 -24.24
C ARG A 101 -4.04 5.02 -25.56
N GLY A 102 -4.79 6.09 -25.80
CA GLY A 102 -5.54 6.32 -27.04
C GLY A 102 -7.04 5.98 -27.00
N HIS A 103 -7.57 5.40 -25.91
CA HIS A 103 -9.01 5.17 -25.76
C HIS A 103 -9.61 6.05 -24.66
N HIS A 104 -10.81 6.59 -24.93
CA HIS A 104 -11.59 7.37 -23.98
C HIS A 104 -11.73 6.59 -22.67
N SER A 105 -11.33 7.19 -21.55
CA SER A 105 -11.47 6.64 -20.20
C SER A 105 -12.93 6.29 -19.95
N VAL A 106 -13.21 5.11 -19.38
CA VAL A 106 -14.52 4.85 -18.76
C VAL A 106 -14.69 5.89 -17.65
N PRO A 107 -15.69 6.78 -17.71
CA PRO A 107 -16.04 7.68 -16.63
C PRO A 107 -16.30 6.92 -15.33
N GLN A 108 -16.02 7.55 -14.19
CA GLN A 108 -16.18 6.89 -12.88
C GLN A 108 -17.62 6.41 -12.65
N ALA A 109 -18.60 7.16 -13.17
CA ALA A 109 -20.01 6.79 -13.11
C ALA A 109 -20.30 5.46 -13.81
N GLU A 110 -19.75 5.26 -15.02
CA GLU A 110 -19.92 4.02 -15.79
C GLU A 110 -19.30 2.81 -15.09
N ILE A 111 -18.18 2.99 -14.38
CA ILE A 111 -17.59 1.91 -13.55
C ILE A 111 -18.56 1.53 -12.42
N GLY A 112 -19.15 2.53 -11.76
CA GLY A 112 -20.18 2.33 -10.73
C GLY A 112 -21.41 1.58 -11.27
N GLU A 113 -21.93 2.02 -12.41
CA GLU A 113 -23.07 1.39 -13.09
C GLU A 113 -22.79 -0.06 -13.48
N LEU A 114 -21.59 -0.36 -13.97
CA LEU A 114 -21.16 -1.72 -14.26
C LEU A 114 -21.20 -2.60 -13.00
N MET A 115 -20.65 -2.12 -11.87
CA MET A 115 -20.68 -2.86 -10.62
C MET A 115 -22.11 -3.11 -10.13
N VAL A 116 -22.97 -2.09 -10.22
CA VAL A 116 -24.40 -2.21 -9.86
C VAL A 116 -25.09 -3.23 -10.74
N LYS A 117 -24.87 -3.18 -12.06
CA LYS A 117 -25.44 -4.15 -13.01
C LYS A 117 -25.05 -5.58 -12.64
N LEU A 118 -23.75 -5.84 -12.48
CA LEU A 118 -23.24 -7.18 -12.15
C LEU A 118 -23.80 -7.68 -10.82
N ALA A 119 -23.86 -6.83 -9.79
CA ALA A 119 -24.45 -7.20 -8.51
C ALA A 119 -25.95 -7.52 -8.64
N ARG A 120 -26.71 -6.77 -9.44
CA ARG A 120 -28.14 -7.05 -9.70
C ARG A 120 -28.38 -8.34 -10.48
N GLU A 121 -27.40 -8.79 -11.26
CA GLU A 121 -27.39 -10.12 -11.88
C GLU A 121 -27.14 -11.25 -10.86
N GLY A 122 -26.97 -10.91 -9.57
CA GLY A 122 -26.72 -11.87 -8.50
C GLY A 122 -25.24 -12.25 -8.36
N LYS A 123 -24.32 -11.59 -9.07
CA LYS A 123 -22.89 -11.89 -9.02
C LYS A 123 -22.25 -11.35 -7.74
N SER A 124 -21.27 -12.08 -7.24
CA SER A 124 -20.28 -11.54 -6.31
C SER A 124 -19.22 -10.77 -7.11
N VAL A 125 -19.07 -9.48 -6.82
CA VAL A 125 -18.26 -8.56 -7.64
C VAL A 125 -17.06 -8.07 -6.85
N VAL A 126 -15.85 -8.32 -7.35
CA VAL A 126 -14.63 -7.70 -6.80
C VAL A 126 -14.24 -6.50 -7.66
N ARG A 127 -14.28 -5.30 -7.08
CA ARG A 127 -13.63 -4.11 -7.61
C ARG A 127 -12.19 -4.09 -7.12
N LEU A 128 -11.28 -4.60 -7.94
CA LEU A 128 -9.86 -4.71 -7.61
C LEU A 128 -9.12 -3.41 -7.96
N LYS A 129 -8.50 -2.79 -6.96
CA LYS A 129 -7.89 -1.46 -7.07
C LYS A 129 -6.42 -1.53 -6.69
N GLY A 130 -5.54 -0.91 -7.49
CA GLY A 130 -4.12 -0.82 -7.16
C GLY A 130 -3.89 -0.11 -5.82
N GLY A 131 -2.98 -0.64 -4.99
CA GLY A 131 -2.65 -0.12 -3.67
C GLY A 131 -3.76 -0.38 -2.64
N ASP A 132 -4.18 0.68 -1.95
CA ASP A 132 -5.24 0.66 -0.95
C ASP A 132 -6.47 1.45 -1.46
N PRO A 133 -7.70 0.91 -1.34
CA PRO A 133 -8.90 1.59 -1.81
C PRO A 133 -9.13 2.98 -1.19
N ALA A 134 -8.69 3.23 0.04
CA ALA A 134 -8.90 4.49 0.75
C ALA A 134 -7.83 5.56 0.44
N VAL A 135 -6.74 5.20 -0.25
CA VAL A 135 -5.63 6.13 -0.54
C VAL A 135 -5.67 6.56 -2.00
N PHE A 136 -6.21 7.75 -2.27
CA PHE A 136 -6.30 8.38 -3.61
C PHE A 136 -6.94 7.52 -4.71
N ALA A 137 -7.78 6.55 -4.33
CA ALA A 137 -8.37 5.60 -5.26
C ALA A 137 -9.87 5.82 -5.52
N ARG A 138 -10.43 6.98 -5.17
CA ARG A 138 -11.84 7.35 -5.46
C ARG A 138 -12.89 6.39 -4.87
N MET A 139 -12.59 5.78 -3.71
CA MET A 139 -13.54 4.89 -3.02
C MET A 139 -14.88 5.57 -2.72
N GLY A 140 -14.87 6.83 -2.27
CA GLY A 140 -16.10 7.55 -1.90
C GLY A 140 -17.11 7.58 -3.06
N GLU A 141 -16.65 7.99 -4.24
CA GLU A 141 -17.50 8.04 -5.44
C GLU A 141 -18.07 6.65 -5.83
N GLU A 142 -17.27 5.59 -5.67
CA GLU A 142 -17.74 4.22 -5.94
C GLU A 142 -18.79 3.77 -4.90
N LEU A 143 -18.58 4.09 -3.62
CA LEU A 143 -19.54 3.76 -2.55
C LEU A 143 -20.85 4.54 -2.70
N ASP A 144 -20.80 5.81 -3.11
CA ASP A 144 -22.00 6.63 -3.32
C ASP A 144 -22.92 6.02 -4.39
N VAL A 145 -22.34 5.53 -5.50
CA VAL A 145 -23.11 4.87 -6.56
C VAL A 145 -23.73 3.55 -6.05
N LEU A 146 -22.98 2.75 -5.29
CA LEU A 146 -23.48 1.50 -4.72
C LEU A 146 -24.59 1.75 -3.70
N ALA A 147 -24.42 2.77 -2.85
CA ALA A 147 -25.41 3.16 -1.85
C ALA A 147 -26.70 3.65 -2.50
N ALA A 148 -26.61 4.49 -3.53
CA ALA A 148 -27.77 4.98 -4.29
C ALA A 148 -28.54 3.84 -5.00
N ALA A 149 -27.86 2.75 -5.33
CA ALA A 149 -28.45 1.57 -5.95
C ALA A 149 -28.84 0.46 -4.95
N GLU A 150 -28.69 0.71 -3.64
CA GLU A 150 -28.95 -0.22 -2.54
C GLU A 150 -28.15 -1.54 -2.64
N ILE A 151 -26.93 -1.47 -3.19
CA ILE A 151 -26.03 -2.62 -3.32
C ILE A 151 -25.12 -2.70 -2.09
N PRO A 152 -25.09 -3.83 -1.36
CA PRO A 152 -24.20 -4.00 -0.23
C PRO A 152 -22.74 -3.98 -0.71
N ALA A 153 -21.90 -3.26 0.03
CA ALA A 153 -20.48 -3.14 -0.24
C ALA A 153 -19.64 -3.54 0.97
N ALA A 154 -18.48 -4.17 0.73
CA ALA A 154 -17.46 -4.39 1.75
C ALA A 154 -16.10 -3.89 1.27
N ILE A 155 -15.32 -3.32 2.18
CA ILE A 155 -13.98 -2.81 1.89
C ILE A 155 -12.96 -3.82 2.41
N VAL A 156 -11.94 -4.10 1.60
CA VAL A 156 -10.75 -4.85 1.99
C VAL A 156 -9.53 -3.97 1.76
N PRO A 157 -8.84 -3.55 2.83
CA PRO A 157 -7.66 -2.71 2.70
C PRO A 157 -6.53 -3.47 1.99
N GLY A 158 -5.61 -2.70 1.41
CA GLY A 158 -4.42 -3.18 0.73
C GLY A 158 -3.16 -2.48 1.20
N ILE A 159 -2.00 -3.01 0.79
CA ILE A 159 -0.73 -2.33 1.04
C ILE A 159 -0.63 -1.14 0.08
N THR A 160 -0.66 0.08 0.61
CA THR A 160 -0.51 1.28 -0.21
C THR A 160 0.91 1.38 -0.80
N ALA A 161 1.03 2.00 -1.98
CA ALA A 161 2.31 2.17 -2.67
C ALA A 161 3.38 2.83 -1.80
N ALA A 162 3.03 3.74 -0.88
CA ALA A 162 3.98 4.39 0.02
C ALA A 162 4.67 3.39 0.94
N SER A 163 3.89 2.50 1.57
CA SER A 163 4.43 1.47 2.47
C SER A 163 5.29 0.47 1.71
N ALA A 164 4.86 0.07 0.51
CA ALA A 164 5.65 -0.83 -0.33
C ALA A 164 6.96 -0.21 -0.79
N ALA A 165 6.93 1.03 -1.30
CA ALA A 165 8.13 1.75 -1.71
C ALA A 165 9.12 1.92 -0.55
N ALA A 166 8.61 2.26 0.65
CA ALA A 166 9.44 2.37 1.85
C ALA A 166 10.09 1.03 2.22
N ALA A 167 9.31 -0.06 2.23
CA ALA A 167 9.83 -1.40 2.52
C ALA A 167 10.89 -1.85 1.50
N CYS A 168 10.62 -1.64 0.20
CA CYS A 168 11.56 -2.00 -0.87
C CYS A 168 12.85 -1.16 -0.80
N MET A 169 12.75 0.14 -0.50
CA MET A 169 13.92 1.01 -0.36
C MET A 169 14.59 0.89 1.02
N GLY A 170 14.07 0.04 1.91
CA GLY A 170 14.64 -0.20 3.23
C GLY A 170 14.56 1.02 4.17
N ILE A 171 13.57 1.89 4.01
CA ILE A 171 13.40 3.06 4.85
C ILE A 171 12.11 3.01 5.66
N PRO A 172 12.06 3.63 6.85
CA PRO A 172 10.80 3.89 7.52
C PRO A 172 10.10 5.11 6.89
N LEU A 173 8.77 5.14 6.92
CA LEU A 173 8.00 6.34 6.58
C LEU A 173 7.98 7.36 7.73
N THR A 174 8.17 6.91 8.97
CA THR A 174 8.27 7.74 10.18
C THR A 174 9.41 7.25 11.05
N ASP A 175 10.16 8.16 11.65
CA ASP A 175 11.27 7.86 12.54
C ASP A 175 11.47 9.02 13.51
N ARG A 176 11.68 8.72 14.80
CA ARG A 176 11.73 9.74 15.86
C ARG A 176 12.83 10.78 15.66
N GLY A 177 13.96 10.40 15.06
CA GLY A 177 15.09 11.29 14.79
C GLY A 177 15.01 12.01 13.44
N HIS A 178 14.07 11.62 12.57
CA HIS A 178 13.99 12.12 11.20
C HIS A 178 12.64 12.76 10.88
N ALA A 179 11.53 12.04 11.08
CA ALA A 179 10.19 12.48 10.74
C ALA A 179 9.13 11.86 11.69
N GLN A 180 8.48 12.70 12.48
CA GLN A 180 7.41 12.28 13.40
C GLN A 180 6.02 12.37 12.75
N GLN A 181 5.97 12.92 11.54
CA GLN A 181 4.76 13.12 10.75
C GLN A 181 4.93 12.48 9.37
N LEU A 182 3.82 12.01 8.79
CA LEU A 182 3.75 11.46 7.45
C LEU A 182 2.56 12.11 6.74
N ARG A 183 2.78 12.63 5.54
CA ARG A 183 1.71 13.22 4.74
C ARG A 183 1.70 12.66 3.33
N PHE A 184 0.55 12.10 2.97
CA PHE A 184 0.25 11.67 1.62
C PHE A 184 -0.38 12.82 0.85
N VAL A 185 0.16 13.11 -0.34
CA VAL A 185 -0.27 14.24 -1.17
C VAL A 185 -0.51 13.75 -2.60
N THR A 186 -1.55 14.24 -3.24
CA THR A 186 -1.75 14.08 -4.69
C THR A 186 -1.14 15.27 -5.42
N ALA A 187 -0.24 15.02 -6.36
CA ALA A 187 0.36 16.08 -7.18
C ALA A 187 -0.54 16.55 -8.33
N GLN A 188 -1.79 16.07 -8.41
CA GLN A 188 -2.77 16.54 -9.41
C GLN A 188 -3.07 18.03 -9.26
N LEU A 189 -2.97 18.57 -8.05
CA LEU A 189 -3.12 19.99 -7.74
C LEU A 189 -1.81 20.79 -7.90
N CYS A 190 -0.74 20.21 -8.46
CA CYS A 190 0.48 20.94 -8.81
C CYS A 190 0.38 21.49 -10.25
N ARG A 191 -0.52 22.45 -10.50
CA ARG A 191 -0.69 23.15 -11.80
C ARG A 191 -0.32 24.63 -11.67
N GLU A 192 -0.32 25.37 -12.77
CA GLU A 192 0.01 26.82 -12.78
C GLU A 192 -1.12 27.67 -12.15
N ASP A 193 -2.35 27.17 -12.18
CA ASP A 193 -3.62 27.78 -11.76
C ASP A 193 -4.12 27.30 -10.38
N GLY A 194 -3.47 26.28 -9.82
CA GLY A 194 -3.63 25.86 -8.42
C GLY A 194 -2.26 25.39 -7.93
N THR A 195 -1.71 26.09 -6.94
CA THR A 195 -0.44 25.72 -6.32
C THR A 195 -0.73 25.05 -4.97
N PRO A 196 -0.09 23.91 -4.65
CA PRO A 196 -0.09 23.42 -3.29
C PRO A 196 0.42 24.50 -2.35
N ASP A 197 -0.06 24.51 -1.11
CA ASP A 197 0.54 25.34 -0.07
C ASP A 197 1.92 24.79 0.28
N TRP A 198 2.93 25.20 -0.48
CA TRP A 198 4.32 24.77 -0.32
C TRP A 198 4.86 25.11 1.07
N SER A 199 4.41 26.22 1.66
CA SER A 199 4.82 26.63 3.01
C SER A 199 4.36 25.60 4.06
N SER A 200 3.15 25.06 3.92
CA SER A 200 2.64 23.99 4.79
C SER A 200 3.34 22.65 4.59
N LEU A 201 3.96 22.43 3.43
CA LEU A 201 4.61 21.18 3.04
C LEU A 201 6.11 21.19 3.37
N ALA A 202 6.77 22.35 3.40
CA ALA A 202 8.22 22.51 3.60
C ALA A 202 8.68 22.28 5.06
N ARG A 203 8.14 21.25 5.72
CA ARG A 203 8.46 20.87 7.09
C ARG A 203 9.64 19.91 7.14
N LYS A 204 10.56 20.14 8.08
CA LYS A 204 11.75 19.30 8.28
C LYS A 204 11.49 18.07 9.15
N ASP A 205 10.38 18.05 9.89
CA ASP A 205 9.96 16.99 10.82
C ASP A 205 8.94 16.01 10.21
N GLU A 206 8.80 16.01 8.89
CA GLU A 206 7.76 15.30 8.15
C GLU A 206 8.34 14.54 6.95
N THR A 207 7.78 13.37 6.67
CA THR A 207 7.96 12.67 5.39
C THR A 207 6.78 12.99 4.48
N LEU A 208 7.05 13.58 3.32
CA LEU A 208 6.05 13.79 2.29
C LEU A 208 6.11 12.64 1.29
N VAL A 209 4.94 12.10 0.92
CA VAL A 209 4.82 11.13 -0.17
C VAL A 209 3.84 11.65 -1.21
N PHE A 210 4.35 12.02 -2.38
CA PHE A 210 3.54 12.49 -3.50
C PHE A 210 3.15 11.35 -4.42
N TYR A 211 1.85 11.19 -4.61
CA TYR A 211 1.23 10.33 -5.59
C TYR A 211 0.97 11.10 -6.89
N MET A 212 1.06 10.41 -8.02
CA MET A 212 0.75 10.95 -9.35
C MET A 212 1.59 12.20 -9.72
N GLY A 213 2.84 12.27 -9.22
CA GLY A 213 3.67 13.47 -9.30
C GLY A 213 4.86 13.40 -10.27
N LEU A 214 5.06 12.29 -10.98
CA LEU A 214 6.26 12.11 -11.81
C LEU A 214 6.51 13.24 -12.82
N SER A 215 5.47 13.68 -13.54
CA SER A 215 5.57 14.80 -14.48
C SER A 215 5.72 16.17 -13.81
N LYS A 216 5.64 16.22 -12.47
CA LYS A 216 5.66 17.41 -11.63
C LYS A 216 6.89 17.48 -10.71
N VAL A 217 7.85 16.56 -10.85
CA VAL A 217 9.04 16.49 -10.00
C VAL A 217 9.78 17.82 -9.94
N SER A 218 10.01 18.48 -11.08
CA SER A 218 10.70 19.79 -11.12
C SER A 218 9.93 20.87 -10.34
N ALA A 219 8.60 20.92 -10.50
CA ALA A 219 7.76 21.89 -9.79
C ALA A 219 7.71 21.61 -8.28
N ILE A 220 7.65 20.34 -7.88
CA ILE A 220 7.69 19.91 -6.47
C ILE A 220 9.02 20.30 -5.83
N CYS A 221 10.14 19.98 -6.48
CA CYS A 221 11.47 20.32 -5.96
C CYS A 221 11.63 21.83 -5.83
N HIS A 222 11.23 22.59 -6.85
CA HIS A 222 11.30 24.05 -6.83
C HIS A 222 10.44 24.67 -5.73
N GLY A 223 9.17 24.29 -5.64
CA GLY A 223 8.24 24.84 -4.64
C GLY A 223 8.67 24.57 -3.20
N LEU A 224 9.13 23.35 -2.92
CA LEU A 224 9.64 22.98 -1.60
C LEU A 224 10.91 23.76 -1.21
N ARG A 225 11.82 23.97 -2.16
CA ARG A 225 13.03 24.79 -1.94
C ARG A 225 12.68 26.25 -1.69
N GLN A 226 11.79 26.84 -2.50
CA GLN A 226 11.32 28.21 -2.30
C GLN A 226 10.61 28.41 -0.96
N ALA A 227 9.92 27.37 -0.47
CA ALA A 227 9.26 27.37 0.82
C ALA A 227 10.21 27.10 2.01
N GLY A 228 11.52 26.91 1.78
CA GLY A 228 12.55 26.91 2.82
C GLY A 228 13.18 25.55 3.15
N LEU A 229 12.87 24.49 2.39
CA LEU A 229 13.65 23.26 2.49
C LEU A 229 15.03 23.44 1.83
N PRO A 230 16.12 22.91 2.42
CA PRO A 230 17.46 23.02 1.85
C PRO A 230 17.59 22.35 0.47
N ASP A 231 18.58 22.79 -0.30
CA ASP A 231 18.89 22.25 -1.63
C ASP A 231 19.27 20.76 -1.55
N GLU A 232 20.04 20.41 -0.52
CA GLU A 232 20.47 19.04 -0.21
C GLU A 232 19.36 18.18 0.43
N TRP A 233 18.14 18.70 0.59
CA TRP A 233 17.09 17.99 1.30
C TRP A 233 16.75 16.68 0.59
N PRO A 234 16.73 15.52 1.30
CA PRO A 234 16.67 14.22 0.64
C PRO A 234 15.32 13.94 -0.05
N ILE A 235 15.41 13.32 -1.22
CA ILE A 235 14.28 12.90 -2.04
C ILE A 235 14.62 11.58 -2.74
N MET A 236 13.63 10.71 -2.88
CA MET A 236 13.71 9.53 -3.74
C MET A 236 12.46 9.38 -4.59
N LEU A 237 12.65 8.79 -5.78
CA LEU A 237 11.60 8.41 -6.70
C LEU A 237 11.61 6.89 -6.81
N VAL A 238 10.44 6.26 -6.72
CA VAL A 238 10.29 4.81 -6.81
C VAL A 238 9.19 4.49 -7.81
N ALA A 239 9.57 3.97 -8.97
CA ALA A 239 8.67 3.50 -10.01
C ALA A 239 8.41 2.01 -9.87
N ASN A 240 7.16 1.58 -10.11
CA ASN A 240 6.73 0.19 -10.02
C ASN A 240 7.15 -0.47 -8.69
N ALA A 241 6.94 0.23 -7.57
CA ALA A 241 7.32 -0.27 -6.24
C ALA A 241 6.81 -1.70 -6.01
N SER A 242 7.62 -2.56 -5.39
CA SER A 242 7.41 -4.01 -5.18
C SER A 242 7.42 -4.92 -6.41
N GLN A 243 7.35 -4.38 -7.63
CA GLN A 243 7.35 -5.20 -8.85
C GLN A 243 8.79 -5.54 -9.28
N ARG A 244 8.93 -6.55 -10.15
CA ARG A 244 10.24 -6.97 -10.68
C ARG A 244 10.92 -5.86 -11.47
N GLU A 245 10.13 -5.02 -12.13
CA GLU A 245 10.55 -3.87 -12.93
C GLU A 245 10.74 -2.61 -12.09
N GLN A 246 10.85 -2.72 -10.76
CA GLN A 246 11.06 -1.57 -9.89
C GLN A 246 12.33 -0.80 -10.30
N GLN A 247 12.18 0.51 -10.45
CA GLN A 247 13.29 1.43 -10.71
C GLN A 247 13.25 2.55 -9.69
N SER A 248 14.41 3.05 -9.28
CA SER A 248 14.47 4.13 -8.30
C SER A 248 15.59 5.12 -8.58
N LEU A 249 15.38 6.35 -8.13
CA LEU A 249 16.40 7.39 -8.05
C LEU A 249 16.43 7.92 -6.63
N VAL A 250 17.62 8.17 -6.10
CA VAL A 250 17.84 8.79 -4.79
C VAL A 250 18.74 9.99 -4.99
N GLY A 251 18.43 11.09 -4.32
CA GLY A 251 19.18 12.33 -4.42
C GLY A 251 18.64 13.41 -3.50
N SER A 252 18.69 14.64 -3.97
CA SER A 252 18.35 15.87 -3.27
C SER A 252 17.36 16.70 -4.07
N LEU A 253 16.69 17.66 -3.43
CA LEU A 253 15.77 18.56 -4.14
C LEU A 253 16.47 19.36 -5.25
N ALA A 254 17.78 19.63 -5.11
CA ALA A 254 18.53 20.37 -6.12
C ALA A 254 18.83 19.54 -7.38
N ASP A 255 19.26 18.28 -7.23
CA ASP A 255 19.76 17.46 -8.35
C ASP A 255 18.71 16.52 -8.96
N MET A 256 17.61 16.24 -8.26
CA MET A 256 16.61 15.26 -8.70
C MET A 256 16.01 15.55 -10.09
N PRO A 257 15.67 16.80 -10.47
CA PRO A 257 15.16 17.09 -11.81
C PRO A 257 16.12 16.68 -12.93
N GLU A 258 17.43 16.95 -12.76
CA GLU A 258 18.46 16.59 -13.73
C GLU A 258 18.68 15.07 -13.77
N ARG A 259 18.71 14.42 -12.60
CA ARG A 259 18.78 12.95 -12.51
C ARG A 259 17.64 12.27 -13.24
N LEU A 260 16.40 12.75 -13.06
CA LEU A 260 15.24 12.20 -13.73
C LEU A 260 15.29 12.44 -15.25
N ALA A 261 15.80 13.59 -15.69
CA ALA A 261 15.99 13.85 -17.12
C ALA A 261 17.04 12.91 -17.74
N ALA A 262 18.13 12.64 -17.02
CA ALA A 262 19.19 11.73 -17.45
C ALA A 262 18.77 10.25 -17.38
N THR A 263 17.91 9.88 -16.42
CA THR A 263 17.41 8.51 -16.24
C THR A 263 15.89 8.55 -16.01
N PRO A 264 15.09 8.65 -17.10
CA PRO A 264 13.64 8.74 -17.00
C PRO A 264 13.04 7.48 -16.37
N LEU A 265 12.17 7.68 -15.38
CA LEU A 265 11.45 6.59 -14.73
C LEU A 265 10.06 6.38 -15.37
N PRO A 266 9.54 5.13 -15.39
CA PRO A 266 8.18 4.86 -15.84
C PRO A 266 7.14 5.26 -14.79
N SER A 267 5.87 5.31 -15.20
CA SER A 267 4.72 5.40 -14.29
C SER A 267 4.08 4.03 -14.10
N PRO A 268 3.51 3.72 -12.92
CA PRO A 268 3.38 4.58 -11.73
C PRO A 268 4.70 4.82 -10.99
N CYS A 269 4.87 6.03 -10.44
CA CYS A 269 6.03 6.41 -9.65
C CYS A 269 5.61 7.26 -8.45
N LEU A 270 6.15 6.93 -7.28
CA LEU A 270 6.05 7.70 -6.05
C LEU A 270 7.25 8.59 -5.85
N ILE A 271 7.02 9.76 -5.26
CA ILE A 271 8.07 10.67 -4.81
C ILE A 271 8.01 10.72 -3.29
N VAL A 272 9.11 10.43 -2.62
CA VAL A 272 9.23 10.52 -1.17
C VAL A 272 10.27 11.58 -0.84
N VAL A 273 9.88 12.58 -0.06
CA VAL A 273 10.74 13.70 0.36
C VAL A 273 10.82 13.69 1.89
N GLY A 274 12.02 13.78 2.43
CA GLY A 274 12.21 13.81 3.88
C GLY A 274 13.54 13.21 4.30
N SER A 275 14.01 13.59 5.49
CA SER A 275 15.28 13.14 6.06
C SER A 275 15.38 11.61 6.20
N VAL A 276 14.24 10.88 6.25
CA VAL A 276 14.22 9.40 6.28
C VAL A 276 14.89 8.75 5.06
N VAL A 277 14.92 9.44 3.91
CA VAL A 277 15.53 8.92 2.67
C VAL A 277 17.04 8.74 2.80
N GLN A 278 17.71 9.45 3.72
CA GLN A 278 19.14 9.25 4.00
C GLN A 278 19.46 7.80 4.41
N ARG A 279 18.48 7.09 4.98
CA ARG A 279 18.63 5.71 5.44
C ARG A 279 18.79 4.71 4.30
N VAL A 280 18.44 5.05 3.05
CA VAL A 280 18.64 4.17 1.90
C VAL A 280 20.11 3.74 1.78
N ALA A 281 21.05 4.65 2.03
CA ALA A 281 22.48 4.38 1.89
C ALA A 281 23.05 3.40 2.93
N THR A 282 22.37 3.24 4.07
CA THR A 282 22.86 2.46 5.22
C THR A 282 21.90 1.34 5.64
N THR A 283 20.83 1.11 4.88
CA THR A 283 19.81 0.15 5.28
C THR A 283 20.32 -1.29 5.15
N PRO A 284 20.09 -2.15 6.17
CA PRO A 284 20.41 -3.57 6.07
C PRO A 284 19.32 -4.37 5.35
N ALA A 285 18.18 -3.75 5.03
CA ALA A 285 17.09 -4.43 4.35
C ALA A 285 17.51 -4.77 2.92
N SER A 286 17.58 -6.06 2.59
CA SER A 286 17.73 -6.49 1.20
C SER A 286 16.41 -6.29 0.46
N LEU A 287 16.48 -5.83 -0.80
CA LEU A 287 15.35 -5.90 -1.72
C LEU A 287 14.88 -7.37 -1.77
N ALA A 288 13.72 -7.66 -1.18
CA ALA A 288 13.18 -9.02 -1.08
C ALA A 288 12.76 -9.62 -2.44
N THR A 289 12.98 -8.90 -3.54
CA THR A 289 12.59 -9.26 -4.91
C THR A 289 13.33 -10.48 -5.49
N ASN A 290 14.21 -11.15 -4.72
CA ASN A 290 15.05 -12.27 -5.18
C ASN A 290 14.78 -13.62 -4.52
N PHE A 291 13.57 -13.91 -4.02
CA PHE A 291 13.25 -15.27 -3.53
C PHE A 291 12.89 -16.30 -4.62
N SER A 292 13.00 -15.96 -5.91
CA SER A 292 12.78 -16.91 -7.00
C SER A 292 13.93 -16.92 -8.03
N SER A 293 15.15 -17.21 -7.59
CA SER A 293 16.25 -17.65 -8.47
C SER A 293 17.29 -18.49 -7.72
N ALA A 294 16.88 -19.62 -7.15
CA ALA A 294 17.82 -20.64 -6.68
C ALA A 294 17.23 -22.06 -6.70
N GLN A 295 16.75 -22.51 -7.86
CA GLN A 295 16.81 -23.92 -8.26
C GLN A 295 17.16 -23.98 -9.75
N GLN A 296 18.39 -23.55 -10.08
CA GLN A 296 19.06 -24.07 -11.28
C GLN A 296 19.68 -25.41 -10.88
N THR A 297 19.11 -26.45 -11.48
CA THR A 297 19.67 -27.78 -11.63
C THR A 297 21.16 -27.72 -11.95
N THR A 298 21.98 -28.37 -11.13
CA THR A 298 23.27 -28.90 -11.56
C THR A 298 23.09 -30.35 -12.01
N PRO A 299 23.87 -30.81 -13.01
CA PRO A 299 23.60 -32.01 -13.81
C PRO A 299 23.69 -33.33 -13.05
#